data_AF-A0A2G5FS97-F1
#
_entry.id   AF-A0A2G5FS97-F1
#
_cell.length_a   1.000
_cell.length_b   1.000
_cell.length_c   1.000
_cell.angle_alpha   90.00
_cell.angle_beta   90.00
_cell.angle_gamma   90.00
#
_symmetry.space_group_name_H-M   'P 1'
#
loop_
_entity.id
_entity.type
_entity.pdbx_description
1 polymer ?
#
loop_
_entity_poly.entity_id
_entity_poly.type
_entity_poly.pdbx_seq_one_letter_code
_entity_poly.pdbx_strand_id
1 'polypeptide(L)'
;MVNLSWDVDSFEEMLARRVEGYLQTSGQKFIGSGENARNSEYISLLFENPVAWGGAGLRPMHVALHTISRHRPRWLVEICKLAAIKANEARREKITLEDVLGQMDEFGQRRIEDTIAEFKSQCPQIESLIVGFADQPERFTTDELLRTIKNRVQPGALAKIEGVIGTPSAKEIAHFLYSIGFLSARRDMQSGEYEHISFDKRPNLLRSESNVDEGVSWEIHPVFRRTLRLKNVESKSEKIRAQRSGKRKS
;
A
#
# COMPACT_ATOMS: atom_id res chain seq x y z
N MET A 1 -5.52 -11.59 -20.93
CA MET A 1 -6.23 -11.14 -19.71
C MET A 1 -6.06 -9.62 -19.66
N VAL A 2 -7.14 -8.86 -19.81
CA VAL A 2 -7.05 -7.39 -19.75
C VAL A 2 -6.76 -7.01 -18.30
N ASN A 3 -5.60 -6.40 -18.07
CA ASN A 3 -5.22 -5.95 -16.75
C ASN A 3 -6.01 -4.66 -16.45
N LEU A 4 -7.07 -4.77 -15.66
CA LEU A 4 -7.87 -3.63 -15.22
C LEU A 4 -7.08 -2.86 -14.15
N SER A 5 -6.27 -1.90 -14.57
CA SER A 5 -5.60 -0.98 -13.67
C SER A 5 -6.49 0.21 -13.35
N TRP A 6 -6.69 0.52 -12.08
CA TRP A 6 -7.39 1.72 -11.64
C TRP A 6 -6.37 2.76 -11.18
N ASP A 7 -6.26 3.85 -11.93
CA ASP A 7 -5.40 4.98 -11.59
C ASP A 7 -6.00 5.86 -10.48
N VAL A 8 -5.23 6.87 -10.06
CA VAL A 8 -5.60 7.80 -8.99
C VAL A 8 -6.86 8.59 -9.36
N ASP A 9 -6.94 9.03 -10.62
CA ASP A 9 -8.05 9.86 -11.13
C ASP A 9 -9.36 9.06 -11.17
N SER A 10 -9.29 7.79 -11.57
CA SER A 10 -10.44 6.87 -11.53
C SER A 10 -10.93 6.64 -10.10
N PHE A 11 -10.02 6.64 -9.13
CA PHE A 11 -10.36 6.53 -7.70
C PHE A 11 -11.01 7.80 -7.17
N GLU A 12 -10.49 8.96 -7.56
CA GLU A 12 -11.06 10.26 -7.24
C GLU A 12 -12.51 10.36 -7.76
N GLU A 13 -12.72 10.05 -9.04
CA GLU A 13 -14.05 10.06 -9.67
C GLU A 13 -15.01 9.06 -9.00
N MET A 14 -14.53 7.86 -8.68
CA MET A 14 -15.37 6.85 -8.02
C MET A 14 -15.84 7.30 -6.63
N LEU A 15 -14.97 7.93 -5.85
CA LEU A 15 -15.34 8.47 -4.54
C LEU A 15 -16.33 9.62 -4.67
N ALA A 16 -16.06 10.57 -5.58
CA ALA A 16 -16.94 11.70 -5.82
C ALA A 16 -18.34 11.27 -6.26
N ARG A 17 -18.45 10.34 -7.22
CA ARG A 17 -19.74 9.79 -7.68
C ARG A 17 -20.54 9.09 -6.60
N ARG A 18 -19.87 8.43 -5.64
CA ARG A 18 -20.54 7.79 -4.51
C ARG A 18 -21.18 8.82 -3.58
N VAL A 19 -20.48 9.92 -3.30
CA VAL A 19 -21.03 11.02 -2.49
C VAL A 19 -22.17 11.71 -3.24
N GLU A 20 -21.95 12.04 -4.52
CA GLU A 20 -22.97 12.65 -5.37
C GLU A 20 -24.24 11.79 -5.47
N GLY A 21 -24.11 10.48 -5.70
CA GLY A 21 -25.25 9.57 -5.76
C GLY A 21 -26.04 9.52 -4.45
N TYR A 22 -25.34 9.61 -3.30
CA TYR A 22 -26.01 9.72 -1.99
C TYR A 22 -26.78 11.04 -1.85
N LEU A 23 -26.19 12.17 -2.24
CA LEU A 23 -26.83 13.48 -2.17
C LEU A 23 -28.09 13.55 -3.06
N GLN A 24 -27.99 13.02 -4.28
CA GLN A 24 -29.13 12.95 -5.21
C GLN A 24 -30.27 12.10 -4.65
N THR A 25 -29.96 10.93 -4.08
CA THR A 25 -30.97 10.03 -3.51
C THR A 25 -31.57 10.53 -2.20
N SER A 26 -30.81 11.29 -1.41
CA SER A 26 -31.28 11.93 -0.18
C SER A 26 -31.97 13.28 -0.40
N GLY A 27 -32.00 13.79 -1.64
CA GLY A 27 -32.56 15.11 -1.97
C GLY A 27 -31.73 16.29 -1.46
N GLN A 28 -30.51 16.04 -0.99
CA GLN A 28 -29.59 17.08 -0.54
C GLN A 28 -28.96 17.78 -1.74
N LYS A 29 -29.00 19.12 -1.75
CA LYS A 29 -28.36 19.92 -2.80
C LYS A 29 -26.95 20.28 -2.37
N PHE A 30 -25.99 20.01 -3.24
CA PHE A 30 -24.63 20.50 -3.13
C PHE A 30 -24.33 21.41 -4.32
N ILE A 31 -23.88 22.63 -4.04
CA ILE A 31 -23.48 23.60 -5.08
C ILE A 31 -21.96 23.69 -5.00
N GLY A 32 -21.29 23.03 -5.95
CA GLY A 32 -19.83 23.10 -6.09
C GLY A 32 -19.37 24.41 -6.73
N SER A 33 -18.08 24.73 -6.59
CA SER A 33 -17.47 25.94 -7.15
C SER A 33 -17.12 25.85 -8.64
N GLY A 34 -17.30 24.68 -9.27
CA GLY A 34 -17.15 24.46 -10.71
C GLY A 34 -16.64 23.07 -11.09
N GLU A 35 -16.59 22.77 -12.39
CA GLU A 35 -16.23 21.45 -12.93
C GLU A 35 -14.79 21.01 -12.55
N ASN A 36 -13.84 21.96 -12.54
CA ASN A 36 -12.43 21.69 -12.25
C ASN A 36 -12.15 21.30 -10.78
N ALA A 37 -13.08 21.54 -9.85
CA ALA A 37 -12.92 21.23 -8.42
C ALA A 37 -13.95 20.21 -7.90
N ARG A 38 -14.91 19.81 -8.73
CA ARG A 38 -16.09 19.00 -8.36
C ARG A 38 -15.74 17.78 -7.51
N ASN A 39 -14.78 16.98 -7.95
CA ASN A 39 -14.50 15.71 -7.27
C ASN A 39 -13.86 15.92 -5.89
N SER A 40 -12.88 16.81 -5.81
CA SER A 40 -12.24 17.20 -4.56
C SER A 40 -13.26 17.79 -3.58
N GLU A 41 -14.22 18.58 -4.06
CA GLU A 41 -15.29 19.13 -3.24
C GLU A 41 -16.21 18.06 -2.66
N TYR A 42 -16.70 17.14 -3.48
CA TYR A 42 -17.51 16.01 -3.00
C TYR A 42 -16.75 15.14 -2.00
N ILE A 43 -15.48 14.85 -2.25
CA ILE A 43 -14.63 14.12 -1.31
C ILE A 43 -14.48 14.89 0.01
N SER A 44 -14.35 16.21 -0.06
CA SER A 44 -14.19 17.08 1.11
C SER A 44 -15.46 17.22 1.96
N LEU A 45 -16.63 16.79 1.47
CA LEU A 45 -17.83 16.66 2.29
C LEU A 45 -17.72 15.51 3.30
N LEU A 46 -17.00 14.43 2.93
CA LEU A 46 -16.88 13.22 3.73
C LEU A 46 -15.55 13.12 4.48
N PHE A 47 -14.48 13.60 3.86
CA PHE A 47 -13.11 13.46 4.37
C PHE A 47 -12.49 14.81 4.74
N GLU A 48 -11.61 14.78 5.73
CA GLU A 48 -10.57 15.81 5.86
C GLU A 48 -9.69 15.77 4.60
N ASN A 49 -9.50 16.92 3.97
CA ASN A 49 -8.81 17.01 2.69
C ASN A 49 -8.24 18.43 2.53
N PRO A 50 -6.93 18.59 2.29
CA PRO A 50 -5.89 17.56 2.10
C PRO A 50 -5.33 16.99 3.42
N VAL A 51 -4.56 15.90 3.33
CA VAL A 51 -3.95 15.20 4.48
C VAL A 51 -2.43 15.05 4.35
N ALA A 52 -1.74 14.88 5.47
CA ALA A 52 -0.29 14.62 5.49
C ALA A 52 0.01 13.16 5.08
N TRP A 53 0.46 12.94 3.84
CA TRP A 53 0.73 11.59 3.30
C TRP A 53 2.03 11.55 2.47
N GLY A 54 2.81 10.47 2.63
CA GLY A 54 3.96 10.19 1.76
C GLY A 54 5.20 11.09 1.96
N GLY A 55 5.31 11.82 3.07
CA GLY A 55 6.51 12.58 3.41
C GLY A 55 6.25 14.04 3.80
N ALA A 56 6.91 14.98 3.12
CA ALA A 56 6.76 16.42 3.37
C ALA A 56 5.76 17.01 2.37
N GLY A 57 4.51 17.16 2.77
CA GLY A 57 3.48 17.79 1.93
C GLY A 57 2.07 17.35 2.31
N LEU A 58 1.11 18.16 1.92
CA LEU A 58 -0.30 17.81 1.95
C LEU A 58 -0.67 17.19 0.60
N ARG A 59 -1.40 16.07 0.65
CA ARG A 59 -1.89 15.35 -0.53
C ARG A 59 -3.40 15.21 -0.41
N PRO A 60 -4.14 15.15 -1.53
CA PRO A 60 -5.55 14.82 -1.47
C PRO A 60 -5.80 13.46 -0.81
N MET A 61 -6.87 13.34 -0.04
CA MET A 61 -7.17 12.11 0.71
C MET A 61 -7.29 10.87 -0.20
N HIS A 62 -7.81 11.04 -1.42
CA HIS A 62 -7.94 9.96 -2.39
C HIS A 62 -6.59 9.34 -2.79
N VAL A 63 -5.48 10.10 -2.73
CA VAL A 63 -4.12 9.59 -3.03
C VAL A 63 -3.66 8.60 -1.95
N ALA A 64 -3.90 8.94 -0.68
CA ALA A 64 -3.60 8.04 0.44
C ALA A 64 -4.43 6.77 0.35
N LEU A 65 -5.73 6.92 0.10
CA LEU A 65 -6.67 5.80 -0.04
C LEU A 65 -6.34 4.90 -1.24
N HIS A 66 -5.94 5.47 -2.38
CA HIS A 66 -5.50 4.72 -3.56
C HIS A 66 -4.28 3.83 -3.25
N THR A 67 -3.34 4.36 -2.48
CA THR A 67 -2.17 3.60 -2.01
C THR A 67 -2.59 2.50 -1.03
N ILE A 68 -3.34 2.84 0.03
CA ILE A 68 -3.74 1.90 1.10
C ILE A 68 -4.55 0.72 0.54
N SER A 69 -5.44 0.99 -0.40
CA SER A 69 -6.30 -0.02 -1.03
C SER A 69 -5.62 -0.83 -2.13
N ARG A 70 -4.31 -0.62 -2.36
CA ARG A 70 -3.54 -1.32 -3.39
C ARG A 70 -4.20 -1.25 -4.78
N HIS A 71 -4.74 -0.07 -5.10
CA HIS A 71 -5.41 0.19 -6.39
C HIS A 71 -6.61 -0.73 -6.69
N ARG A 72 -7.22 -1.34 -5.65
CA ARG A 72 -8.39 -2.23 -5.78
C ARG A 72 -9.66 -1.50 -5.30
N PRO A 73 -10.62 -1.19 -6.19
CA PRO A 73 -11.85 -0.46 -5.83
C PRO A 73 -12.65 -1.10 -4.69
N ARG A 74 -12.71 -2.43 -4.63
CA ARG A 74 -13.37 -3.17 -3.55
C ARG A 74 -12.75 -2.84 -2.19
N TRP A 75 -11.42 -2.83 -2.13
CA TRP A 75 -10.66 -2.54 -0.91
C TRP A 75 -10.80 -1.08 -0.49
N LEU A 76 -10.86 -0.16 -1.47
CA LEU A 76 -11.14 1.27 -1.20
C LEU A 76 -12.46 1.45 -0.46
N VAL A 77 -13.53 0.87 -1.00
CA VAL A 77 -14.87 1.01 -0.40
C VAL A 77 -14.92 0.43 1.01
N GLU A 78 -14.23 -0.68 1.23
CA GLU A 78 -14.17 -1.31 2.55
C GLU A 78 -13.43 -0.47 3.58
N ILE A 79 -12.24 0.06 3.26
CA ILE A 79 -11.51 0.92 4.21
C ILE A 79 -12.29 2.21 4.51
N CYS A 80 -12.97 2.79 3.52
CA CYS A 80 -13.81 3.96 3.73
C CYS A 80 -14.96 3.65 4.70
N LYS A 81 -15.58 2.46 4.62
CA LYS A 81 -16.64 2.05 5.55
C LYS A 81 -16.13 1.88 6.97
N LEU A 82 -15.00 1.20 7.15
CA LEU A 82 -14.38 1.01 8.47
C LEU A 82 -14.01 2.36 9.10
N ALA A 83 -13.40 3.25 8.31
CA ALA A 83 -13.02 4.58 8.77
C ALA A 83 -14.25 5.45 9.11
N ALA A 84 -15.33 5.35 8.33
CA ALA A 84 -16.58 6.06 8.62
C ALA A 84 -17.21 5.63 9.95
N ILE A 85 -17.21 4.32 10.24
CA ILE A 85 -17.69 3.79 11.52
C ILE A 85 -16.87 4.40 12.68
N LYS A 86 -15.53 4.43 12.56
CA LYS A 86 -14.69 5.06 13.59
C LYS A 86 -14.86 6.56 13.73
N ALA A 87 -14.96 7.29 12.64
CA ALA A 87 -15.22 8.72 12.69
C ALA A 87 -16.53 9.00 13.43
N ASN A 88 -17.58 8.21 13.16
CA ASN A 88 -18.88 8.33 13.82
C ASN A 88 -18.82 7.97 15.32
N GLU A 89 -18.14 6.88 15.69
CA GLU A 89 -17.91 6.52 17.10
C GLU A 89 -17.17 7.62 17.87
N ALA A 90 -16.20 8.28 17.22
CA ALA A 90 -15.46 9.42 17.74
C ALA A 90 -16.23 10.76 17.63
N ARG A 91 -17.46 10.76 17.12
CA ARG A 91 -18.31 11.95 16.88
C ARG A 91 -17.61 13.03 16.04
N ARG A 92 -16.79 12.63 15.09
CA ARG A 92 -16.12 13.52 14.14
C ARG A 92 -17.07 13.92 13.01
N GLU A 93 -16.98 15.17 12.57
CA GLU A 93 -17.77 15.68 11.44
C GLU A 93 -17.29 15.12 10.08
N LYS A 94 -15.99 14.81 9.98
CA LYS A 94 -15.36 14.26 8.77
C LYS A 94 -14.46 13.09 9.13
N ILE A 95 -14.28 12.18 8.16
CA ILE A 95 -13.32 11.09 8.25
C ILE A 95 -11.91 11.65 8.09
N THR A 96 -11.08 11.45 9.10
CA THR A 96 -9.68 11.90 9.10
C THR A 96 -8.74 10.80 8.61
N LEU A 97 -7.47 11.16 8.34
CA LEU A 97 -6.46 10.14 8.07
C LEU A 97 -6.22 9.24 9.30
N GLU A 98 -6.38 9.75 10.53
CA GLU A 98 -6.28 8.97 11.76
C GLU A 98 -7.34 7.86 11.81
N ASP A 99 -8.59 8.18 11.42
CA ASP A 99 -9.67 7.18 11.34
C ASP A 99 -9.32 6.05 10.39
N VAL A 100 -8.72 6.36 9.24
CA VAL A 100 -8.27 5.36 8.26
C VAL A 100 -7.11 4.53 8.81
N LEU A 101 -6.06 5.19 9.30
CA LEU A 101 -4.85 4.51 9.80
C LEU A 101 -5.12 3.68 11.06
N GLY A 102 -6.13 4.06 11.84
CA GLY A 102 -6.63 3.31 12.99
C GLY A 102 -7.17 1.93 12.62
N GLN A 103 -7.64 1.73 11.39
CA GLN A 103 -8.25 0.47 10.92
C GLN A 103 -7.26 -0.49 10.26
N MET A 104 -5.99 -0.11 10.14
CA MET A 104 -5.02 -0.86 9.34
C MET A 104 -4.72 -2.27 9.88
N ASP A 105 -4.92 -2.53 11.18
CA ASP A 105 -4.76 -3.88 11.74
C ASP A 105 -5.83 -4.84 11.21
N GLU A 106 -7.10 -4.48 11.38
CA GLU A 106 -8.24 -5.28 10.94
C GLU A 106 -8.30 -5.36 9.42
N PHE A 107 -8.12 -4.23 8.74
CA PHE A 107 -8.11 -4.16 7.29
C PHE A 107 -6.98 -5.04 6.73
N GLY A 108 -5.75 -4.90 7.24
CA GLY A 108 -4.60 -5.67 6.81
C GLY A 108 -4.78 -7.18 7.00
N GLN A 109 -5.40 -7.61 8.11
CA GLN A 109 -5.72 -9.02 8.35
C GLN A 109 -6.64 -9.60 7.26
N ARG A 110 -7.74 -8.89 6.93
CA ARG A 110 -8.63 -9.29 5.83
C ARG A 110 -7.91 -9.31 4.48
N ARG A 111 -6.91 -8.44 4.27
CA ARG A 111 -6.10 -8.43 3.04
C ARG A 111 -5.14 -9.61 2.96
N ILE A 112 -4.59 -10.06 4.08
CA ILE A 112 -3.80 -11.28 4.14
C ILE A 112 -4.69 -12.47 3.75
N GLU A 113 -5.89 -12.58 4.33
CA GLU A 113 -6.86 -13.64 4.00
C GLU A 113 -7.27 -13.63 2.52
N ASP A 114 -7.59 -12.46 1.96
CA ASP A 114 -7.86 -12.28 0.53
C ASP A 114 -6.68 -12.77 -0.33
N THR A 115 -5.45 -12.39 0.05
CA THR A 115 -4.22 -12.78 -0.67
C THR A 115 -3.99 -14.29 -0.60
N ILE A 116 -4.22 -14.91 0.56
CA ILE A 116 -4.13 -16.36 0.72
C ILE A 116 -5.15 -17.04 -0.20
N ALA A 117 -6.42 -16.63 -0.16
CA ALA A 117 -7.46 -17.22 -0.98
C ALA A 117 -7.16 -17.10 -2.49
N GLU A 118 -6.63 -15.95 -2.92
CA GLU A 118 -6.30 -15.65 -4.33
C GLU A 118 -5.12 -16.51 -4.84
N PHE A 119 -4.10 -16.76 -4.02
CA PHE A 119 -2.84 -17.38 -4.46
C PHE A 119 -2.57 -18.79 -3.91
N LYS A 120 -3.45 -19.36 -3.09
CA LYS A 120 -3.26 -20.70 -2.49
C LYS A 120 -3.07 -21.81 -3.52
N SER A 121 -3.70 -21.73 -4.69
CA SER A 121 -3.52 -22.70 -5.77
C SER A 121 -2.11 -22.65 -6.38
N GLN A 122 -1.54 -21.45 -6.49
CA GLN A 122 -0.19 -21.22 -7.03
C GLN A 122 0.89 -21.51 -5.98
N CYS A 123 0.62 -21.19 -4.71
CA CYS A 123 1.50 -21.45 -3.59
C CYS A 123 0.70 -21.84 -2.34
N PRO A 124 0.58 -23.15 -2.03
CA PRO A 124 -0.15 -23.61 -0.85
C PRO A 124 0.37 -23.04 0.48
N GLN A 125 1.65 -22.65 0.51
CA GLN A 125 2.34 -22.09 1.68
C GLN A 125 2.34 -20.54 1.70
N ILE A 126 1.51 -19.88 0.89
CA ILE A 126 1.49 -18.41 0.79
C ILE A 126 1.32 -17.72 2.16
N GLU A 127 0.49 -18.28 3.04
CA GLU A 127 0.32 -17.76 4.40
C GLU A 127 1.64 -17.76 5.18
N SER A 128 2.35 -18.89 5.18
CA SER A 128 3.66 -19.02 5.82
C SER A 128 4.69 -18.07 5.21
N LEU A 129 4.62 -17.84 3.88
CA LEU A 129 5.50 -16.88 3.22
C LEU A 129 5.27 -15.44 3.72
N ILE A 130 4.00 -15.01 3.82
CA ILE A 130 3.62 -13.66 4.27
C ILE A 130 3.94 -13.49 5.76
N VAL A 131 3.50 -14.44 6.61
CA VAL A 131 3.69 -14.39 8.06
C VAL A 131 5.18 -14.47 8.44
N GLY A 132 6.02 -15.09 7.61
CA GLY A 132 7.47 -15.13 7.80
C GLY A 132 8.15 -13.74 7.83
N PHE A 133 7.47 -12.69 7.34
CA PHE A 133 7.94 -11.31 7.45
C PHE A 133 7.51 -10.61 8.75
N ALA A 134 6.77 -11.27 9.64
CA ALA A 134 6.38 -10.66 10.90
C ALA A 134 7.60 -10.14 11.68
N ASP A 135 7.46 -8.94 12.26
CA ASP A 135 8.47 -8.27 13.05
C ASP A 135 9.80 -7.96 12.30
N GLN A 136 9.79 -8.06 10.95
CA GLN A 136 10.90 -7.67 10.06
C GLN A 136 10.79 -6.19 9.63
N PRO A 137 11.86 -5.61 9.05
CA PRO A 137 11.80 -4.32 8.37
C PRO A 137 10.65 -4.19 7.36
N GLU A 138 10.11 -2.99 7.16
CA GLU A 138 9.17 -2.71 6.05
C GLU A 138 9.88 -2.49 4.70
N ARG A 139 11.19 -2.21 4.73
CA ARG A 139 12.03 -1.89 3.56
C ARG A 139 13.33 -2.68 3.59
N PHE A 140 13.81 -3.04 2.41
CA PHE A 140 15.00 -3.87 2.22
C PHE A 140 15.80 -3.44 0.98
N THR A 141 17.12 -3.50 1.06
CA THR A 141 17.94 -3.74 -0.14
C THR A 141 17.69 -5.16 -0.67
N THR A 142 18.07 -5.44 -1.91
CA THR A 142 17.91 -6.80 -2.48
C THR A 142 18.63 -7.85 -1.63
N ASP A 143 19.87 -7.58 -1.20
CA ASP A 143 20.63 -8.52 -0.35
C ASP A 143 19.94 -8.77 1.01
N GLU A 144 19.40 -7.73 1.64
CA GLU A 144 18.67 -7.85 2.90
C GLU A 144 17.37 -8.63 2.73
N LEU A 145 16.64 -8.41 1.63
CA LEU A 145 15.42 -9.13 1.30
C LEU A 145 15.70 -10.63 1.13
N LEU A 146 16.68 -10.97 0.28
CA LEU A 146 17.04 -12.36 0.00
C LEU A 146 17.53 -13.09 1.26
N ARG A 147 18.32 -12.40 2.09
CA ARG A 147 18.78 -12.93 3.37
C ARG A 147 17.64 -13.14 4.36
N THR A 148 16.69 -12.20 4.42
CA THR A 148 15.49 -12.31 5.27
C THR A 148 14.64 -13.50 4.84
N ILE A 149 14.40 -13.66 3.55
CA ILE A 149 13.65 -14.82 3.01
C ILE A 149 14.35 -16.12 3.37
N LYS A 150 15.67 -16.21 3.16
CA LYS A 150 16.43 -17.43 3.46
C LYS A 150 16.41 -17.81 4.94
N ASN A 151 16.48 -16.83 5.84
CA ASN A 151 16.66 -17.08 7.27
C ASN A 151 15.35 -17.16 8.07
N ARG A 152 14.29 -16.50 7.60
CA ARG A 152 13.02 -16.37 8.34
C ARG A 152 11.85 -17.03 7.63
N VAL A 153 11.81 -16.95 6.31
CA VAL A 153 10.65 -17.37 5.52
C VAL A 153 10.79 -18.83 5.08
N GLN A 154 11.91 -19.19 4.45
CA GLN A 154 12.15 -20.54 3.94
C GLN A 154 12.19 -21.64 5.00
N PRO A 155 12.80 -21.47 6.20
CA PRO A 155 12.86 -22.55 7.18
C PRO A 155 11.47 -22.98 7.70
N GLY A 156 10.50 -22.07 7.67
CA GLY A 156 9.10 -22.34 8.04
C GLY A 156 8.19 -22.73 6.88
N ALA A 157 8.67 -22.59 5.64
CA ALA A 157 7.89 -22.84 4.43
C ALA A 157 8.68 -23.74 3.47
N LEU A 158 8.34 -25.03 3.43
CA LEU A 158 8.66 -25.90 2.29
C LEU A 158 7.80 -25.48 1.09
N ALA A 159 8.04 -24.25 0.62
CA ALA A 159 7.20 -23.58 -0.34
C ALA A 159 7.23 -24.33 -1.67
N LYS A 160 6.06 -24.46 -2.29
CA LYS A 160 5.92 -24.85 -3.69
C LYS A 160 5.31 -23.65 -4.40
N ILE A 161 5.90 -23.24 -5.51
CA ILE A 161 5.40 -22.16 -6.35
C ILE A 161 5.17 -22.75 -7.73
N GLU A 162 3.98 -22.56 -8.27
CA GLU A 162 3.63 -23.00 -9.62
C GLU A 162 4.66 -22.49 -10.64
N GLY A 163 5.14 -23.39 -11.50
CA GLY A 163 6.17 -23.09 -12.49
C GLY A 163 7.62 -23.14 -11.99
N VAL A 164 7.86 -23.29 -10.68
CA VAL A 164 9.21 -23.50 -10.11
C VAL A 164 9.47 -24.99 -9.89
N ILE A 165 10.61 -25.47 -10.39
CA ILE A 165 11.01 -26.88 -10.24
C ILE A 165 11.76 -27.06 -8.91
N GLY A 166 11.25 -27.93 -8.05
CA GLY A 166 11.87 -28.24 -6.77
C GLY A 166 11.57 -27.20 -5.68
N THR A 167 12.53 -26.97 -4.79
CA THR A 167 12.41 -25.97 -3.71
C THR A 167 12.79 -24.59 -4.25
N PRO A 168 11.87 -23.60 -4.23
CA PRO A 168 12.16 -22.25 -4.69
C PRO A 168 13.30 -21.60 -3.92
N SER A 169 14.23 -20.99 -4.65
CA SER A 169 15.26 -20.12 -4.11
C SER A 169 14.67 -18.87 -3.46
N ALA A 170 15.46 -18.16 -2.63
CA ALA A 170 15.01 -16.91 -2.03
C ALA A 170 14.64 -15.85 -3.08
N LYS A 171 15.32 -15.88 -4.24
CA LYS A 171 15.07 -14.98 -5.37
C LYS A 171 13.75 -15.29 -6.06
N GLU A 172 13.42 -16.56 -6.26
CA GLU A 172 12.12 -16.98 -6.83
C GLU A 172 10.97 -16.66 -5.88
N ILE A 173 11.16 -16.83 -4.57
CA ILE A 173 10.17 -16.40 -3.57
C ILE A 173 9.99 -14.88 -3.61
N ALA A 174 11.07 -14.11 -3.62
CA ALA A 174 11.01 -12.65 -3.73
C ALA A 174 10.27 -12.22 -5.00
N HIS A 175 10.56 -12.86 -6.13
CA HIS A 175 9.94 -12.58 -7.41
C HIS A 175 8.43 -12.88 -7.38
N PHE A 176 8.03 -14.01 -6.80
CA PHE A 176 6.63 -14.37 -6.61
C PHE A 176 5.91 -13.37 -5.69
N LEU A 177 6.52 -12.99 -4.56
CA LEU A 177 5.95 -11.99 -3.65
C LEU A 177 5.81 -10.61 -4.31
N TYR A 178 6.71 -10.27 -5.24
CA TYR A 178 6.59 -9.08 -6.08
C TYR A 178 5.47 -9.21 -7.10
N SER A 179 5.34 -10.35 -7.79
CA SER A 179 4.29 -10.57 -8.79
C SER A 179 2.88 -10.54 -8.20
N ILE A 180 2.71 -11.03 -6.98
CA ILE A 180 1.43 -10.97 -6.27
C ILE A 180 1.22 -9.65 -5.53
N GLY A 181 2.13 -8.67 -5.68
CA GLY A 181 2.09 -7.33 -5.09
C GLY A 181 2.10 -7.27 -3.56
N PHE A 182 2.68 -8.29 -2.91
CA PHE A 182 3.05 -8.20 -1.50
C PHE A 182 4.26 -7.27 -1.33
N LEU A 183 5.24 -7.40 -2.22
CA LEU A 183 6.37 -6.50 -2.38
C LEU A 183 6.10 -5.47 -3.48
N SER A 184 6.72 -4.30 -3.36
CA SER A 184 6.83 -3.30 -4.42
C SER A 184 8.29 -2.86 -4.55
N ALA A 185 8.75 -2.68 -5.78
CA ALA A 185 10.03 -2.05 -6.02
C ALA A 185 9.92 -0.54 -5.75
N ARG A 186 10.93 0.04 -5.14
CA ARG A 186 11.00 1.45 -4.77
C ARG A 186 12.27 2.07 -5.34
N ARG A 187 12.11 3.20 -6.01
CA ARG A 187 13.23 4.03 -6.48
C ARG A 187 13.17 5.39 -5.79
N ASP A 188 14.17 5.68 -4.96
CA ASP A 188 14.32 7.01 -4.36
C ASP A 188 15.01 7.95 -5.36
N MET A 189 14.47 9.15 -5.50
CA MET A 189 15.01 10.21 -6.34
C MET A 189 15.92 11.14 -5.54
N GLN A 190 16.83 11.84 -6.21
CA GLN A 190 17.74 12.78 -5.55
C GLN A 190 17.00 13.95 -4.87
N SER A 191 15.79 14.28 -5.35
CA SER A 191 14.90 15.29 -4.76
C SER A 191 14.36 14.90 -3.38
N GLY A 192 14.49 13.64 -2.97
CA GLY A 192 13.89 13.08 -1.75
C GLY A 192 12.48 12.51 -1.97
N GLU A 193 11.95 12.58 -3.19
CA GLU A 193 10.76 11.86 -3.62
C GLU A 193 11.09 10.39 -3.92
N TYR A 194 10.06 9.56 -4.05
CA TYR A 194 10.22 8.16 -4.43
C TYR A 194 9.09 7.70 -5.35
N GLU A 195 9.38 6.69 -6.16
CA GLU A 195 8.42 6.00 -7.01
C GLU A 195 8.30 4.54 -6.58
N HIS A 196 7.07 4.01 -6.57
CA HIS A 196 6.82 2.57 -6.52
C HIS A 196 6.61 2.00 -7.92
N ILE A 197 7.34 0.94 -8.25
CA ILE A 197 7.33 0.27 -9.54
C ILE A 197 6.64 -1.08 -9.38
N SER A 198 5.45 -1.23 -9.97
CA SER A 198 4.67 -2.46 -9.93
C SER A 198 5.21 -3.52 -10.89
N PHE A 199 4.85 -4.79 -10.62
CA PHE A 199 5.24 -5.92 -11.45
C PHE A 199 4.85 -5.74 -12.93
N ASP A 200 3.65 -5.22 -13.20
CA ASP A 200 3.18 -5.00 -14.58
C ASP A 200 4.07 -4.03 -15.37
N LYS A 201 4.71 -3.06 -14.68
CA LYS A 201 5.64 -2.11 -15.30
C LYS A 201 7.02 -2.72 -15.53
N ARG A 202 7.52 -3.54 -14.59
CA ARG A 202 8.87 -4.12 -14.63
C ARG A 202 8.87 -5.59 -14.19
N PRO A 203 8.33 -6.51 -14.99
CA PRO A 203 8.20 -7.93 -14.62
C PRO A 203 9.53 -8.69 -14.58
N ASN A 204 10.63 -8.10 -15.07
CA ASN A 204 11.94 -8.74 -15.12
C ASN A 204 12.79 -8.52 -13.85
N LEU A 205 12.34 -7.67 -12.93
CA LEU A 205 13.04 -7.50 -11.64
C LEU A 205 13.03 -8.84 -10.88
N LEU A 206 14.16 -9.13 -10.23
CA LEU A 206 14.47 -10.39 -9.56
C LEU A 206 14.62 -11.62 -10.48
N ARG A 207 14.55 -11.47 -11.81
CA ARG A 207 14.80 -12.58 -12.75
C ARG A 207 16.23 -12.66 -13.26
N SER A 208 16.82 -11.50 -13.60
CA SER A 208 18.17 -11.45 -14.16
C SER A 208 19.23 -11.88 -13.15
N GLU A 209 20.29 -12.53 -13.61
CA GLU A 209 21.47 -12.87 -12.79
C GLU A 209 22.49 -11.72 -12.73
N SER A 210 22.56 -10.87 -13.76
CA SER A 210 23.59 -9.83 -13.89
C SER A 210 23.17 -8.47 -13.33
N ASN A 211 21.87 -8.20 -13.29
CA ASN A 211 21.30 -6.98 -12.72
C ASN A 211 19.92 -7.30 -12.14
N VAL A 212 19.94 -7.79 -10.90
CA VAL A 212 18.78 -8.38 -10.24
C VAL A 212 17.70 -7.33 -9.95
N ASP A 213 18.05 -6.06 -9.74
CA ASP A 213 17.15 -5.05 -9.18
C ASP A 213 17.16 -3.68 -9.88
N GLU A 214 18.05 -3.44 -10.85
CA GLU A 214 18.18 -2.13 -11.53
C GLU A 214 18.35 -0.95 -10.53
N GLY A 215 18.96 -1.21 -9.37
CA GLY A 215 19.20 -0.21 -8.33
C GLY A 215 17.97 0.19 -7.51
N VAL A 216 16.89 -0.60 -7.54
CA VAL A 216 15.71 -0.38 -6.68
C VAL A 216 15.90 -1.00 -5.30
N SER A 217 15.12 -0.52 -4.34
CA SER A 217 14.90 -1.19 -3.05
C SER A 217 13.52 -1.87 -3.04
N TRP A 218 13.24 -2.64 -2.00
CA TRP A 218 12.00 -3.40 -1.85
C TRP A 218 11.23 -2.93 -0.64
N GLU A 219 9.93 -2.76 -0.79
CA GLU A 219 9.04 -2.30 0.28
C GLU A 219 7.83 -3.24 0.39
N ILE A 220 7.48 -3.62 1.62
CA ILE A 220 6.22 -4.32 1.88
C ILE A 220 5.08 -3.31 1.86
N HIS A 221 4.02 -3.65 1.13
CA HIS A 221 2.89 -2.77 0.91
C HIS A 221 2.30 -2.25 2.26
N PRO A 222 1.96 -0.95 2.38
CA PRO A 222 1.50 -0.34 3.64
C PRO A 222 0.37 -1.10 4.34
N VAL A 223 -0.50 -1.72 3.55
CA VAL A 223 -1.65 -2.48 4.03
C VAL A 223 -1.32 -3.63 4.98
N PHE A 224 -0.12 -4.21 4.87
CA PHE A 224 0.28 -5.36 5.70
C PHE A 224 1.09 -4.95 6.94
N ARG A 225 1.55 -3.70 7.02
CA ARG A 225 2.59 -3.29 7.98
C ARG A 225 2.16 -3.44 9.42
N ARG A 226 0.95 -2.97 9.73
CA ARG A 226 0.44 -2.95 11.10
C ARG A 226 0.13 -4.36 11.59
N THR A 227 -0.58 -5.15 10.78
CA THR A 227 -0.90 -6.55 11.05
C THR A 227 0.34 -7.43 11.22
N LEU A 228 1.38 -7.24 10.39
CA LEU A 228 2.64 -7.97 10.49
C LEU A 228 3.64 -7.37 11.50
N ARG A 229 3.28 -6.26 12.18
CA ARG A 229 4.15 -5.53 13.11
C ARG A 229 5.52 -5.19 12.52
N LEU A 230 5.51 -4.76 11.26
CA LEU A 230 6.76 -4.45 10.55
C LEU A 230 7.46 -3.26 11.20
N LYS A 231 8.79 -3.33 11.26
CA LYS A 231 9.63 -2.29 11.84
C LYS A 231 9.89 -1.23 10.79
N ASN A 232 9.54 0.02 11.11
CA ASN A 232 9.86 1.14 10.25
C ASN A 232 11.38 1.31 10.15
N VAL A 233 11.90 1.33 8.92
CA VAL A 233 13.28 1.70 8.66
C VAL A 233 13.28 3.12 8.14
N GLU A 234 13.73 4.05 8.98
CA GLU A 234 13.91 5.45 8.57
C GLU A 234 14.77 5.52 7.31
N SER A 235 14.22 6.10 6.25
CA SER A 235 14.95 6.37 5.03
C SER A 235 16.04 7.41 5.27
N LYS A 236 17.03 7.44 4.38
CA LYS A 236 18.07 8.48 4.39
C LYS A 236 17.47 9.89 4.29
N SER A 237 16.35 10.06 3.58
CA SER A 237 15.61 11.31 3.50
C SER A 237 14.88 11.66 4.81
N GLU A 238 14.33 10.68 5.52
CA GLU A 238 13.73 10.85 6.86
C GLU A 238 14.80 11.22 7.92
N LYS A 239 15.99 10.62 7.85
CA LYS A 239 17.14 10.95 8.72
C LYS A 239 17.69 12.36 8.47
N ILE A 240 17.88 12.74 7.20
CA ILE A 240 18.31 14.10 6.82
C ILE A 240 17.27 15.13 7.28
N ARG A 241 15.97 14.78 7.25
CA ARG A 241 14.87 15.62 7.72
C ARG A 241 14.85 15.76 9.25
N ALA A 242 15.02 14.69 10.00
CA ALA A 242 15.11 14.72 11.47
C ALA A 242 16.29 15.58 11.96
N GLN A 243 17.42 15.53 11.25
CA GLN A 243 18.58 16.39 11.53
C GLN A 243 18.33 17.88 11.23
N ARG A 244 17.50 18.19 10.21
CA ARG A 244 17.13 19.57 9.86
C ARG A 244 16.07 20.16 10.80
N SER A 245 15.12 19.36 11.29
CA SER A 245 14.11 19.81 12.27
C SER A 245 14.68 20.00 13.66
N GLY A 246 15.70 19.23 14.06
CA GLY A 246 16.42 19.40 15.32
C GLY A 246 17.25 20.69 15.40
N LYS A 247 17.77 21.20 14.28
CA LYS A 247 18.58 22.44 14.22
C LYS A 247 17.78 23.75 14.26
N ARG A 248 16.45 23.72 14.13
CA ARG A 248 15.59 24.92 14.21
C ARG A 248 15.07 25.22 15.63
N LYS A 249 15.44 24.40 16.63
CA LYS A 249 15.06 24.56 18.04
C LYS A 249 16.24 24.84 18.99
N SER A 250 17.43 25.18 18.48
CA SER A 250 18.54 25.69 19.29
C SER A 250 18.86 27.13 18.94
#